data_AF-A0A955VIW3-F1
#
_entry.id   AF-A0A955VIW3-F1
#
_cell.length_a   1.000
_cell.length_b   1.000
_cell.length_c   1.000
_cell.angle_alpha   90.00
_cell.angle_beta   90.00
_cell.angle_gamma   90.00
#
_symmetry.space_group_name_H-M   'P 1'
#
loop_
_entity.id
_entity.type
_entity.pdbx_description
1 polymer ?
#
loop_
_entity_poly.entity_id
_entity_poly.type
_entity_poly.pdbx_seq_one_letter_code
_entity_poly.pdbx_strand_id
1 'polypeptide(L)'
;MPIVLVLFSILVASPTIDLNLFHGQTLIIDLHVDTLYQLKKRPQTSFLHGPLDLTKHAILRSGLNAQFFSVWVPDQAVKKRAAERYAWDLIRIFDRLLRQNTGWMRQASSVGEIELAFRDGKFAALLGMEGAAPLGRSPSKLRAFARRGVRYLGITWNRANAFGDPAVGPKPNGGLSVLGRELIREANRLSVMPDVSHASVATFWDVLRVSRKPVIASHSNALSLCRHPRNLDDEQLKALARSGGVIGVNFFSRYLTGSRHASIADIVRHARYIADLVGWEHVALGSDLDGSIIKPVDFRSIADLPRLTEAFLQSGVSAAQLRKMYGANLLATMRRSEAPPSAPRAMVPLAITLRATPKAPRCLASMIDRNRLTSCAVPLPSLLGSPSRAADLVLALPSRPTQLGLLAVELDRHRYRVRREQNRVKSVHVALFSGDRRVYQTRWNLRDSRQMQLLSIPKPNANRDGPAPLRLELRILELYRGERPTRFAVISEIVAYGP
;
A
#
# COMPACT_ATOMS: atom_id res chain seq x y z
N MET A 1 -3.39 -26.39 -68.26
CA MET A 1 -3.95 -25.11 -67.78
C MET A 1 -3.72 -25.03 -66.28
N PRO A 2 -3.18 -23.94 -65.72
CA PRO A 2 -2.99 -23.84 -64.27
C PRO A 2 -4.32 -23.52 -63.57
N ILE A 3 -4.55 -24.17 -62.43
CA ILE A 3 -5.71 -23.90 -61.56
C ILE A 3 -5.38 -22.67 -60.73
N VAL A 4 -6.13 -21.58 -60.93
CA VAL A 4 -6.02 -20.36 -60.10
C VAL A 4 -6.77 -20.60 -58.80
N LEU A 5 -6.04 -20.86 -57.71
CA LEU A 5 -6.60 -20.85 -56.36
C LEU A 5 -6.87 -19.39 -55.94
N VAL A 6 -8.13 -18.97 -56.01
CA VAL A 6 -8.56 -17.69 -55.41
C VAL A 6 -8.69 -17.88 -53.90
N LEU A 7 -7.66 -17.50 -53.16
CA LEU A 7 -7.72 -17.38 -51.71
C LEU A 7 -8.65 -16.24 -51.31
N PHE A 8 -9.89 -16.58 -50.95
CA PHE A 8 -10.82 -15.66 -50.30
C PHE A 8 -10.29 -15.35 -48.90
N SER A 9 -9.57 -14.24 -48.76
CA SER A 9 -9.26 -13.63 -47.46
C SER A 9 -10.56 -13.19 -46.80
N ILE A 10 -11.12 -14.04 -45.94
CA ILE A 10 -12.21 -13.66 -45.05
C ILE A 10 -11.66 -12.60 -44.10
N LEU A 11 -11.92 -11.34 -44.43
CA LEU A 11 -11.65 -10.21 -43.56
C LEU A 11 -12.63 -10.32 -42.38
N VAL A 12 -12.23 -11.04 -41.32
CA VAL A 12 -12.99 -11.10 -40.08
C VAL A 12 -12.96 -9.69 -39.48
N ALA A 13 -13.98 -8.91 -39.81
CA ALA A 13 -14.23 -7.63 -39.17
C ALA A 13 -14.31 -7.90 -37.66
N SER A 14 -13.32 -7.41 -36.92
CA SER A 14 -13.33 -7.52 -35.47
C SER A 14 -14.63 -6.88 -34.96
N PRO A 15 -15.39 -7.54 -34.08
CA PRO A 15 -16.71 -7.05 -33.69
C PRO A 15 -16.59 -5.64 -33.14
N THR A 16 -17.17 -4.67 -33.85
CA THR A 16 -17.16 -3.26 -33.48
C THR A 16 -17.90 -3.11 -32.17
N ILE A 17 -17.16 -2.83 -31.10
CA ILE A 17 -17.73 -2.63 -29.77
C ILE A 17 -18.58 -1.36 -29.79
N ASP A 18 -19.86 -1.48 -29.50
CA ASP A 18 -20.72 -0.32 -29.21
C ASP A 18 -20.16 0.40 -27.98
N LEU A 19 -19.65 1.61 -28.19
CA LEU A 19 -19.06 2.44 -27.15
C LEU A 19 -20.09 2.87 -26.10
N ASN A 20 -21.35 3.12 -26.50
CA ASN A 20 -22.41 3.48 -25.55
C ASN A 20 -22.73 2.30 -24.63
N LEU A 21 -22.85 1.10 -25.20
CA LEU A 21 -23.05 -0.13 -24.43
C LEU A 21 -21.85 -0.42 -23.52
N PHE A 22 -20.62 -0.26 -24.03
CA PHE A 22 -19.40 -0.48 -23.26
C PHE A 22 -19.29 0.48 -22.07
N HIS A 23 -19.54 1.78 -22.27
CA HIS A 23 -19.52 2.79 -21.21
C HIS A 23 -20.71 2.60 -20.24
N GLY A 24 -21.89 2.22 -20.71
CA GLY A 24 -23.05 1.93 -19.86
C GLY A 24 -22.88 0.71 -18.95
N GLN A 25 -22.03 -0.26 -19.34
CA GLN A 25 -21.76 -1.49 -18.58
C GLN A 25 -20.42 -1.48 -17.80
N THR A 26 -19.57 -0.48 -18.01
CA THR A 26 -18.24 -0.41 -17.41
C THR A 26 -18.21 0.67 -16.35
N LEU A 27 -17.85 0.31 -15.11
CA LEU A 27 -17.58 1.31 -14.07
C LEU A 27 -16.30 2.08 -14.43
N ILE A 28 -16.44 3.36 -14.77
CA ILE A 28 -15.35 4.28 -15.05
C ILE A 28 -15.12 5.21 -13.86
N ILE A 29 -13.88 5.25 -13.39
CA ILE A 29 -13.38 6.05 -12.27
C ILE A 29 -12.14 6.82 -12.72
N ASP A 30 -12.13 8.14 -12.51
CA ASP A 30 -10.94 8.96 -12.67
C ASP A 30 -10.33 9.34 -11.31
N LEU A 31 -8.99 9.28 -11.23
CA LEU A 31 -8.24 9.50 -9.99
C LEU A 31 -7.95 10.97 -9.65
N HIS A 32 -8.09 11.92 -10.57
CA HIS A 32 -7.68 13.29 -10.29
C HIS A 32 -8.37 14.36 -11.16
N VAL A 33 -9.11 15.26 -10.50
CA VAL A 33 -9.65 16.48 -11.11
C VAL A 33 -9.61 17.66 -10.13
N ASP A 34 -9.35 18.85 -10.65
CA ASP A 34 -9.14 20.08 -9.87
C ASP A 34 -10.37 21.01 -9.84
N THR A 35 -11.56 20.49 -10.17
CA THR A 35 -12.81 21.23 -10.29
C THR A 35 -13.15 22.05 -9.02
N LEU A 36 -12.82 21.54 -7.83
CA LEU A 36 -13.05 22.26 -6.57
C LEU A 36 -12.23 23.56 -6.49
N TYR A 37 -10.98 23.56 -6.96
CA TYR A 37 -10.16 24.76 -7.01
C TYR A 37 -10.75 25.78 -7.99
N GLN A 38 -11.17 25.36 -9.19
CA GLN A 38 -11.79 26.27 -10.16
C GLN A 38 -13.09 26.89 -9.62
N LEU A 39 -13.95 26.11 -8.97
CA LEU A 39 -15.17 26.60 -8.31
C LEU A 39 -14.89 27.50 -7.10
N LYS A 40 -13.75 27.33 -6.40
CA LYS A 40 -13.31 28.28 -5.36
C LYS A 40 -12.79 29.58 -5.94
N LYS A 41 -12.04 29.50 -7.04
CA LYS A 41 -11.44 30.63 -7.77
C LYS A 41 -12.48 31.48 -8.49
N ARG A 42 -13.55 30.86 -8.99
CA ARG A 42 -14.65 31.47 -9.74
C ARG A 42 -16.00 30.93 -9.24
N PRO A 43 -16.52 31.41 -8.09
CA PRO A 43 -17.74 30.90 -7.45
C PRO A 43 -19.02 30.94 -8.31
N GLN A 44 -19.04 31.77 -9.35
CA GLN A 44 -20.09 31.91 -10.34
C GLN A 44 -20.04 30.86 -11.46
N THR A 45 -19.00 30.03 -11.51
CA THR A 45 -18.86 28.99 -12.55
C THR A 45 -19.86 27.87 -12.31
N SER A 46 -20.68 27.58 -13.32
CA SER A 46 -21.68 26.52 -13.24
C SER A 46 -21.04 25.14 -13.40
N PHE A 47 -21.40 24.21 -12.50
CA PHE A 47 -21.06 22.79 -12.61
C PHE A 47 -21.99 22.03 -13.57
N LEU A 48 -23.12 22.61 -13.98
CA LEU A 48 -24.05 22.00 -14.92
C LEU A 48 -23.47 21.99 -16.34
N HIS A 49 -22.97 23.15 -16.78
CA HIS A 49 -22.37 23.43 -18.08
C HIS A 49 -21.42 24.64 -17.94
N GLY A 50 -20.44 24.79 -18.83
CA GLY A 50 -19.56 25.96 -18.84
C GLY A 50 -18.11 25.62 -19.14
N PRO A 51 -17.14 26.43 -18.65
CA PRO A 51 -15.73 26.33 -19.00
C PRO A 51 -14.94 25.27 -18.20
N LEU A 52 -15.62 24.44 -17.40
CA LEU A 52 -14.98 23.34 -16.66
C LEU A 52 -14.85 22.11 -17.56
N ASP A 53 -13.77 21.38 -17.38
CA ASP A 53 -13.51 20.11 -18.04
C ASP A 53 -14.42 18.99 -17.51
N LEU A 54 -14.81 19.11 -16.23
CA LEU A 54 -15.78 18.27 -15.56
C LEU A 54 -17.05 19.07 -15.22
N THR A 55 -18.08 18.91 -16.06
CA THR A 55 -19.44 19.39 -15.80
C THR A 55 -20.41 18.22 -15.80
N LYS A 56 -21.60 18.37 -15.20
CA LYS A 56 -22.68 17.37 -15.30
C LYS A 56 -22.94 16.94 -16.75
N HIS A 57 -23.04 17.91 -17.67
CA HIS A 57 -23.27 17.61 -19.09
C HIS A 57 -22.10 16.84 -19.72
N ALA A 58 -20.86 17.10 -19.31
CA ALA A 58 -19.71 16.36 -19.79
C ALA A 58 -19.64 14.94 -19.19
N ILE A 59 -19.89 14.79 -17.89
CA ILE A 59 -19.99 13.49 -17.19
C ILE A 59 -21.02 12.59 -17.88
N LEU A 60 -22.25 13.08 -18.08
CA LEU A 60 -23.32 12.28 -18.70
C LEU A 60 -22.99 11.81 -20.13
N ARG A 61 -22.32 12.64 -20.94
CA ARG A 61 -21.86 12.24 -22.29
C ARG A 61 -20.65 11.30 -22.26
N SER A 62 -19.85 11.32 -21.20
CA SER A 62 -18.62 10.52 -21.08
C SER A 62 -18.84 9.10 -20.60
N GLY A 63 -19.96 8.82 -19.91
CA GLY A 63 -20.14 7.58 -19.15
C GLY A 63 -19.32 7.48 -17.86
N LEU A 64 -18.60 8.54 -17.45
CA LEU A 64 -17.86 8.55 -16.17
C LEU A 64 -18.82 8.35 -15.00
N ASN A 65 -18.52 7.39 -14.12
CA ASN A 65 -19.39 7.04 -12.99
C ASN A 65 -18.84 7.49 -11.64
N ALA A 66 -17.52 7.63 -11.51
CA ALA A 66 -16.90 8.07 -10.26
C ALA A 66 -15.70 9.00 -10.51
N GLN A 67 -15.46 9.90 -9.57
CA GLN A 67 -14.39 10.90 -9.66
C GLN A 67 -13.83 11.21 -8.29
N PHE A 68 -12.50 11.16 -8.17
CA PHE A 68 -11.79 11.80 -7.07
C PHE A 68 -11.63 13.30 -7.35
N PHE A 69 -12.25 14.12 -6.51
CA PHE A 69 -12.07 15.57 -6.50
C PHE A 69 -10.87 15.95 -5.63
N SER A 70 -9.94 16.70 -6.20
CA SER A 70 -8.72 17.14 -5.54
C SER A 70 -8.99 18.22 -4.49
N VAL A 71 -8.48 17.99 -3.28
CA VAL A 71 -8.35 18.99 -2.22
C VAL A 71 -6.92 19.54 -2.29
N TRP A 72 -6.62 20.23 -3.39
CA TRP A 72 -5.36 20.93 -3.62
C TRP A 72 -5.30 22.28 -2.88
N VAL A 73 -4.09 22.75 -2.54
CA VAL A 73 -3.92 24.08 -1.92
C VAL A 73 -2.81 24.88 -2.61
N PRO A 74 -3.12 26.09 -3.13
CA PRO A 74 -2.13 26.92 -3.79
C PRO A 74 -1.06 27.42 -2.81
N ASP A 75 0.17 27.53 -3.31
CA ASP A 75 1.35 28.00 -2.55
C ASP A 75 1.12 29.30 -1.78
N GLN A 76 0.30 30.20 -2.31
CA GLN A 76 0.00 31.47 -1.65
C GLN A 76 -0.80 31.28 -0.35
N ALA A 77 -1.67 30.27 -0.27
CA ALA A 77 -2.35 29.90 0.97
C ALA A 77 -1.39 29.21 1.95
N VAL A 78 -0.44 28.40 1.45
CA VAL A 78 0.63 27.80 2.28
C VAL A 78 1.52 28.89 2.90
N LYS A 79 2.00 29.85 2.09
CA LYS A 79 2.81 30.99 2.55
C LYS A 79 2.09 31.83 3.61
N LYS A 80 0.78 32.07 3.43
CA LYS A 80 -0.07 32.80 4.39
C LYS A 80 -0.53 31.96 5.61
N ARG A 81 0.09 30.80 5.89
CA ARG A 81 -0.29 29.87 6.97
C ARG A 81 -1.80 29.51 6.98
N ALA A 82 -2.42 29.50 5.81
CA ALA A 82 -3.86 29.33 5.62
C ALA A 82 -4.24 27.99 4.98
N ALA A 83 -3.28 27.08 4.78
CA ALA A 83 -3.47 25.86 4.00
C ALA A 83 -4.58 24.94 4.53
N GLU A 84 -4.64 24.74 5.85
CA GLU A 84 -5.69 23.94 6.50
C GLU A 84 -7.09 24.51 6.26
N ARG A 85 -7.26 25.83 6.48
CA ARG A 85 -8.52 26.53 6.21
C ARG A 85 -8.90 26.43 4.73
N TYR A 86 -7.94 26.58 3.83
CA TYR A 86 -8.18 26.48 2.38
C TYR A 86 -8.66 25.08 1.98
N ALA A 87 -8.06 24.01 2.52
CA ALA A 87 -8.51 22.64 2.29
C ALA A 87 -9.94 22.41 2.80
N TRP A 88 -10.27 22.89 4.01
CA TRP A 88 -11.64 22.84 4.52
C TRP A 88 -12.62 23.67 3.69
N ASP A 89 -12.21 24.80 3.12
CA ASP A 89 -13.06 25.58 2.20
C ASP A 89 -13.42 24.79 0.93
N LEU A 90 -12.49 24.01 0.36
CA LEU A 90 -12.75 23.15 -0.79
C LEU A 90 -13.73 22.02 -0.45
N ILE A 91 -13.57 21.42 0.72
CA ILE A 91 -14.51 20.43 1.25
C ILE A 91 -15.92 21.05 1.41
N ARG A 92 -16.03 22.29 1.90
CA ARG A 92 -17.32 23.00 1.97
C ARG A 92 -17.94 23.29 0.59
N ILE A 93 -17.12 23.43 -0.46
CA ILE A 93 -17.58 23.57 -1.85
C ILE A 93 -18.08 22.22 -2.38
N PHE A 94 -17.36 21.13 -2.11
CA PHE A 94 -17.79 19.76 -2.42
C PHE A 94 -19.11 19.39 -1.72
N ASP A 95 -19.25 19.75 -0.43
CA ASP A 95 -20.50 19.66 0.33
C ASP A 95 -21.68 20.38 -0.35
N ARG A 96 -21.41 21.57 -0.91
CA ARG A 96 -22.42 22.35 -1.64
C ARG A 96 -22.78 21.71 -2.98
N LEU A 97 -21.79 21.20 -3.73
CA LEU A 97 -22.04 20.47 -4.98
C LEU A 97 -22.95 19.26 -4.74
N LEU A 98 -22.67 18.46 -3.71
CA LEU A 98 -23.50 17.31 -3.34
C LEU A 98 -24.95 17.71 -3.05
N ARG A 99 -25.15 18.73 -2.19
CA ARG A 99 -26.51 19.23 -1.88
C ARG A 99 -27.26 19.76 -3.10
N GLN A 100 -26.57 20.35 -4.06
CA GLN A 100 -27.16 20.85 -5.31
C GLN A 100 -27.44 19.75 -6.35
N ASN A 101 -26.98 18.51 -6.12
CA ASN A 101 -27.00 17.43 -7.13
C ASN A 101 -27.49 16.07 -6.59
N THR A 102 -28.15 16.03 -5.42
CA THR A 102 -28.59 14.82 -4.69
C THR A 102 -29.37 13.79 -5.50
N GLY A 103 -30.11 14.24 -6.53
CA GLY A 103 -30.87 13.37 -7.43
C GLY A 103 -29.98 12.39 -8.22
N TRP A 104 -28.76 12.80 -8.60
CA TRP A 104 -27.89 12.03 -9.51
C TRP A 104 -26.44 11.87 -9.03
N MET A 105 -26.01 12.59 -7.99
CA MET A 105 -24.67 12.56 -7.43
C MET A 105 -24.71 12.21 -5.95
N ARG A 106 -23.79 11.37 -5.48
CA ARG A 106 -23.63 11.03 -4.05
C ARG A 106 -22.16 10.96 -3.68
N GLN A 107 -21.83 11.20 -2.41
CA GLN A 107 -20.48 10.93 -1.94
C GLN A 107 -20.24 9.41 -1.86
N ALA A 108 -19.03 8.98 -2.21
CA ALA A 108 -18.48 7.69 -1.86
C ALA A 108 -17.12 7.85 -1.16
N SER A 109 -16.81 6.92 -0.26
CA SER A 109 -15.56 6.87 0.50
C SER A 109 -15.06 5.44 0.72
N SER A 110 -15.64 4.47 0.02
CA SER A 110 -15.28 3.06 0.06
C SER A 110 -15.69 2.38 -1.23
N VAL A 111 -15.11 1.22 -1.53
CA VAL A 111 -15.47 0.43 -2.71
C VAL A 111 -16.97 0.11 -2.75
N GLY A 112 -17.53 -0.31 -1.61
CA GLY A 112 -18.97 -0.60 -1.51
C GLY A 112 -19.85 0.62 -1.79
N GLU A 113 -19.43 1.84 -1.40
CA GLU A 113 -20.17 3.07 -1.72
C GLU A 113 -20.04 3.48 -3.20
N ILE A 114 -18.91 3.20 -3.86
CA ILE A 114 -18.75 3.42 -5.30
C ILE A 114 -19.64 2.45 -6.08
N GLU A 115 -19.60 1.17 -5.74
CA GLU A 115 -20.39 0.12 -6.40
C GLU A 115 -21.90 0.35 -6.17
N LEU A 116 -22.30 0.78 -4.97
CA LEU A 116 -23.66 1.21 -4.65
C LEU A 116 -24.09 2.43 -5.47
N ALA A 117 -23.21 3.44 -5.65
CA ALA A 117 -23.52 4.59 -6.48
C ALA A 117 -23.80 4.18 -7.93
N PHE A 118 -22.91 3.38 -8.52
CA PHE A 118 -23.02 2.92 -9.89
C PHE A 118 -24.27 2.08 -10.14
N ARG A 119 -24.55 1.11 -9.26
CA ARG A 119 -25.77 0.28 -9.32
C ARG A 119 -27.05 1.12 -9.22
N ASP A 120 -27.04 2.14 -8.36
CA ASP A 120 -28.18 3.05 -8.17
C ASP A 120 -28.24 4.15 -9.28
N GLY A 121 -27.43 4.06 -10.34
CA GLY A 121 -27.40 5.02 -11.46
C GLY A 121 -26.83 6.40 -11.10
N LYS A 122 -26.08 6.52 -10.00
CA LYS A 122 -25.56 7.78 -9.46
C LYS A 122 -24.06 7.93 -9.66
N PHE A 123 -23.64 9.18 -9.87
CA PHE A 123 -22.24 9.60 -9.92
C PHE A 123 -21.63 9.58 -8.50
N ALA A 124 -20.58 8.79 -8.30
CA ALA A 124 -19.82 8.70 -7.06
C ALA A 124 -18.75 9.80 -6.98
N ALA A 125 -18.94 10.73 -6.06
CA ALA A 125 -17.99 11.79 -5.77
C ALA A 125 -17.08 11.40 -4.60
N LEU A 126 -15.77 11.35 -4.82
CA LEU A 126 -14.77 11.01 -3.81
C LEU A 126 -13.86 12.20 -3.52
N LEU A 127 -13.14 12.15 -2.39
CA LEU A 127 -12.16 13.17 -2.01
C LEU A 127 -10.76 12.57 -1.94
N GLY A 128 -9.78 13.29 -2.49
CA GLY A 128 -8.36 13.02 -2.32
C GLY A 128 -7.61 14.30 -1.98
N MET A 129 -6.59 14.22 -1.14
CA MET A 129 -5.78 15.39 -0.78
C MET A 129 -4.52 15.44 -1.64
N GLU A 130 -4.31 16.56 -2.33
CA GLU A 130 -3.09 16.77 -3.11
C GLU A 130 -2.09 17.62 -2.34
N GLY A 131 -1.10 16.94 -1.75
CA GLY A 131 -0.07 17.55 -0.91
C GLY A 131 -0.48 17.63 0.56
N ALA A 132 0.40 17.17 1.45
CA ALA A 132 0.16 17.15 2.90
C ALA A 132 0.29 18.52 3.60
N ALA A 133 0.51 19.62 2.86
CA ALA A 133 0.66 20.96 3.42
C ALA A 133 -0.48 21.43 4.35
N PRO A 134 -1.77 21.08 4.13
CA PRO A 134 -2.86 21.40 5.06
C PRO A 134 -2.72 20.77 6.46
N LEU A 135 -1.92 19.72 6.62
CA LEU A 135 -1.69 19.05 7.90
C LEU A 135 -0.64 19.77 8.76
N GLY A 136 0.05 20.78 8.20
CA GLY A 136 1.08 21.56 8.89
C GLY A 136 2.28 20.70 9.30
N ARG A 137 2.40 20.42 10.59
CA ARG A 137 3.43 19.50 11.17
C ARG A 137 2.80 18.34 11.96
N SER A 138 1.50 18.09 11.83
CA SER A 138 0.78 17.12 12.66
C SER A 138 0.16 16.00 11.82
N PRO A 139 0.78 14.80 11.77
CA PRO A 139 0.22 13.63 11.09
C PRO A 139 -1.22 13.29 11.53
N SER A 140 -1.53 13.53 12.82
CA SER A 140 -2.83 13.21 13.41
C SER A 140 -4.01 14.00 12.83
N LYS A 141 -3.76 15.15 12.18
CA LYS A 141 -4.80 15.93 11.48
C LYS A 141 -5.44 15.17 10.33
N LEU A 142 -4.73 14.21 9.72
CA LEU A 142 -5.28 13.35 8.66
C LEU A 142 -6.55 12.62 9.11
N ARG A 143 -6.69 12.32 10.42
CA ARG A 143 -7.90 11.70 10.99
C ARG A 143 -9.18 12.49 10.69
N ALA A 144 -9.14 13.82 10.72
CA ALA A 144 -10.31 14.65 10.45
C ALA A 144 -10.71 14.58 8.96
N PHE A 145 -9.73 14.69 8.06
CA PHE A 145 -9.92 14.56 6.62
C PHE A 145 -10.40 13.16 6.22
N ALA A 146 -9.84 12.10 6.81
CA ALA A 146 -10.26 10.72 6.57
C ALA A 146 -11.70 10.45 7.05
N ARG A 147 -12.11 10.97 8.22
CA ARG A 147 -13.50 10.93 8.69
C ARG A 147 -14.46 11.65 7.75
N ARG A 148 -14.03 12.77 7.15
CA ARG A 148 -14.80 13.47 6.11
C ARG A 148 -14.88 12.68 4.79
N GLY A 149 -14.06 11.66 4.59
CA GLY A 149 -14.11 10.77 3.42
C GLY A 149 -12.96 10.92 2.43
N VAL A 150 -11.86 11.60 2.80
CA VAL A 150 -10.61 11.57 2.01
C VAL A 150 -10.08 10.14 1.95
N ARG A 151 -9.68 9.66 0.75
CA ARG A 151 -9.18 8.29 0.53
C ARG A 151 -7.86 8.14 -0.22
N TYR A 152 -7.26 9.22 -0.73
CA TYR A 152 -5.82 9.27 -0.97
C TYR A 152 -5.17 10.52 -0.38
N LEU A 153 -3.85 10.46 -0.19
CA LEU A 153 -3.03 11.58 0.26
C LEU A 153 -1.74 11.66 -0.54
N GLY A 154 -1.64 12.64 -1.42
CA GLY A 154 -0.40 13.08 -2.05
C GLY A 154 0.51 13.70 -0.99
N ILE A 155 1.77 13.24 -0.92
CA ILE A 155 2.68 13.71 0.13
C ILE A 155 3.09 15.17 -0.10
N THR A 156 3.37 15.52 -1.35
CA THR A 156 3.75 16.87 -1.80
C THR A 156 2.89 17.31 -2.97
N TRP A 157 2.93 18.62 -3.26
CA TRP A 157 2.66 19.14 -4.59
C TRP A 157 4.02 19.61 -5.17
N ASN A 158 4.09 20.75 -5.84
CA ASN A 158 5.34 21.31 -6.38
C ASN A 158 6.24 22.04 -5.35
N ARG A 159 5.99 21.84 -4.04
CA ARG A 159 6.83 22.36 -2.95
C ARG A 159 7.00 21.36 -1.81
N ALA A 160 8.18 21.39 -1.21
CA ALA A 160 8.47 20.66 0.02
C ALA A 160 7.62 21.17 1.18
N ASN A 161 7.25 20.25 2.07
CA ASN A 161 6.52 20.54 3.29
C ASN A 161 7.17 19.79 4.47
N ALA A 162 6.51 19.75 5.63
CA ALA A 162 7.07 19.10 6.82
C ALA A 162 7.18 17.57 6.73
N PHE A 163 6.61 16.95 5.69
CA PHE A 163 6.49 15.51 5.53
C PHE A 163 7.42 14.95 4.45
N GLY A 164 7.67 15.67 3.36
CA GLY A 164 8.64 15.25 2.36
C GLY A 164 8.87 16.23 1.23
N ASP A 165 9.63 15.75 0.24
CA ASP A 165 10.16 16.55 -0.86
C ASP A 165 9.48 16.30 -2.21
N PRO A 166 9.34 17.35 -3.05
CA PRO A 166 8.67 17.29 -4.34
C PRO A 166 9.61 16.84 -5.47
N ALA A 167 9.02 16.38 -6.56
CA ALA A 167 9.70 16.13 -7.84
C ALA A 167 10.51 17.36 -8.29
N VAL A 168 9.82 18.50 -8.38
CA VAL A 168 10.37 19.78 -8.86
C VAL A 168 10.67 20.72 -7.69
N GLY A 169 11.81 21.42 -7.74
CA GLY A 169 12.25 22.35 -6.71
C GLY A 169 13.09 21.74 -5.58
N PRO A 170 13.36 22.51 -4.50
CA PRO A 170 14.25 22.14 -3.40
C PRO A 170 13.81 20.91 -2.62
N LYS A 171 14.78 20.14 -2.12
CA LYS A 171 14.58 18.84 -1.45
C LYS A 171 15.25 18.81 -0.06
N PRO A 172 14.80 19.64 0.89
CA PRO A 172 15.45 19.80 2.20
C PRO A 172 15.29 18.59 3.15
N ASN A 173 14.35 17.67 2.90
CA ASN A 173 14.15 16.49 3.74
C ASN A 173 14.99 15.28 3.30
N GLY A 174 15.52 15.28 2.07
CA GLY A 174 16.20 14.13 1.45
C GLY A 174 15.24 12.98 1.09
N GLY A 175 13.93 13.22 1.02
CA GLY A 175 12.90 12.17 0.90
C GLY A 175 11.72 12.38 1.84
N LEU A 176 11.33 11.37 2.63
CA LEU A 176 10.38 11.55 3.73
C LEU A 176 11.09 11.96 5.02
N SER A 177 10.60 13.02 5.65
CA SER A 177 10.99 13.39 7.02
C SER A 177 10.50 12.35 8.04
N VAL A 178 10.95 12.45 9.30
CA VAL A 178 10.41 11.64 10.41
C VAL A 178 8.88 11.76 10.50
N LEU A 179 8.35 12.99 10.41
CA LEU A 179 6.90 13.24 10.39
C LEU A 179 6.24 12.66 9.14
N GLY A 180 6.93 12.64 7.99
CA GLY A 180 6.46 11.97 6.78
C GLY A 180 6.27 10.48 6.98
N ARG A 181 7.24 9.81 7.60
CA ARG A 181 7.17 8.37 7.91
C ARG A 181 6.05 8.05 8.90
N GLU A 182 5.76 8.95 9.85
CA GLU A 182 4.58 8.86 10.72
C GLU A 182 3.27 9.06 9.95
N LEU A 183 3.22 10.02 9.03
CA LEU A 183 2.06 10.30 8.19
C LEU A 183 1.68 9.11 7.29
N ILE A 184 2.65 8.41 6.69
CA ILE A 184 2.37 7.17 5.92
C ILE A 184 1.73 6.09 6.80
N ARG A 185 2.24 5.87 8.02
CA ARG A 185 1.67 4.89 8.94
C ARG A 185 0.25 5.27 9.37
N GLU A 186 0.00 6.56 9.61
CA GLU A 186 -1.34 7.06 9.95
C GLU A 186 -2.31 6.95 8.76
N ALA A 187 -1.86 7.24 7.53
CA ALA A 187 -2.64 7.05 6.31
C ALA A 187 -3.06 5.58 6.14
N ASN A 188 -2.11 4.65 6.29
CA ASN A 188 -2.38 3.20 6.26
C ASN A 188 -3.34 2.75 7.36
N ARG A 189 -3.28 3.33 8.57
CA ARG A 189 -4.20 3.06 9.69
C ARG A 189 -5.62 3.59 9.44
N LEU A 190 -5.76 4.58 8.57
CA LEU A 190 -7.02 5.22 8.17
C LEU A 190 -7.57 4.72 6.83
N SER A 191 -6.92 3.70 6.23
CA SER A 191 -7.19 3.21 4.87
C SER A 191 -7.13 4.29 3.78
N VAL A 192 -6.39 5.38 4.04
CA VAL A 192 -6.05 6.42 3.06
C VAL A 192 -4.82 5.95 2.29
N MET A 193 -4.96 5.80 0.97
CA MET A 193 -3.87 5.37 0.09
C MET A 193 -2.81 6.47 0.01
N PRO A 194 -1.52 6.19 0.29
CA PRO A 194 -0.46 7.12 -0.04
C PRO A 194 -0.39 7.32 -1.56
N ASP A 195 -0.27 8.57 -1.99
CA ASP A 195 -0.10 8.94 -3.39
C ASP A 195 1.29 9.56 -3.59
N VAL A 196 2.01 9.05 -4.59
CA VAL A 196 3.37 9.49 -4.95
C VAL A 196 3.41 10.39 -6.18
N SER A 197 2.25 10.80 -6.71
CA SER A 197 2.18 11.97 -7.60
C SER A 197 2.86 13.18 -6.92
N HIS A 198 3.59 13.97 -7.70
CA HIS A 198 4.44 15.08 -7.25
C HIS A 198 5.59 14.74 -6.30
N ALA A 199 5.79 13.48 -5.88
CA ALA A 199 6.89 13.11 -4.98
C ALA A 199 8.26 13.17 -5.67
N SER A 200 9.32 13.52 -4.94
CA SER A 200 10.69 13.30 -5.39
C SER A 200 10.99 11.79 -5.51
N VAL A 201 12.00 11.39 -6.28
CA VAL A 201 12.45 9.98 -6.35
C VAL A 201 12.78 9.43 -4.97
N ALA A 202 13.46 10.19 -4.11
CA ALA A 202 13.74 9.77 -2.73
C ALA A 202 12.46 9.64 -1.88
N THR A 203 11.53 10.58 -2.01
CA THR A 203 10.22 10.56 -1.34
C THR A 203 9.41 9.33 -1.77
N PHE A 204 9.36 9.05 -3.08
CA PHE A 204 8.70 7.89 -3.67
C PHE A 204 9.21 6.58 -3.03
N TRP A 205 10.52 6.38 -2.99
CA TRP A 205 11.12 5.16 -2.44
C TRP A 205 10.92 5.04 -0.92
N ASP A 206 10.95 6.16 -0.20
CA ASP A 206 10.62 6.18 1.23
C ASP A 206 9.13 5.85 1.51
N VAL A 207 8.21 6.32 0.67
CA VAL A 207 6.77 5.97 0.78
C VAL A 207 6.58 4.47 0.60
N LEU A 208 7.18 3.86 -0.44
CA LEU A 208 7.11 2.41 -0.65
C LEU A 208 7.78 1.60 0.47
N ARG A 209 8.91 2.07 1.04
CA ARG A 209 9.57 1.40 2.18
C ARG A 209 8.74 1.43 3.47
N VAL A 210 7.94 2.47 3.69
CA VAL A 210 7.20 2.66 4.94
C VAL A 210 5.77 2.13 4.85
N SER A 211 5.16 2.16 3.66
CA SER A 211 3.77 1.75 3.52
C SER A 211 3.58 0.23 3.60
N ARG A 212 2.55 -0.17 4.35
CA ARG A 212 2.05 -1.56 4.44
C ARG A 212 0.76 -1.76 3.63
N LYS A 213 0.36 -0.76 2.84
CA LYS A 213 -0.81 -0.74 1.98
C LYS A 213 -0.38 -0.35 0.57
N PRO A 214 -1.19 -0.65 -0.46
CA PRO A 214 -0.90 -0.18 -1.80
C PRO A 214 -0.68 1.33 -1.87
N VAL A 215 0.27 1.71 -2.71
CA VAL A 215 0.61 3.10 -3.01
C VAL A 215 0.16 3.40 -4.43
N ILE A 216 -0.51 4.52 -4.65
CA ILE A 216 -0.96 4.93 -5.98
C ILE A 216 -0.08 6.05 -6.53
N ALA A 217 -0.09 6.21 -7.85
CA ALA A 217 0.24 7.48 -8.48
C ALA A 217 -1.06 7.99 -9.12
N SER A 218 -1.76 8.91 -8.47
CA SER A 218 -3.08 9.38 -8.93
C SER A 218 -3.06 10.01 -10.32
N HIS A 219 -1.97 10.68 -10.71
CA HIS A 219 -1.80 11.32 -12.02
C HIS A 219 -0.29 11.47 -12.36
N SER A 220 0.31 10.47 -13.00
CA SER A 220 1.73 10.47 -13.44
C SER A 220 1.97 9.57 -14.65
N ASN A 221 2.97 9.90 -15.48
CA ASN A 221 3.31 9.19 -16.72
C ASN A 221 4.68 8.49 -16.65
N ALA A 222 5.05 7.75 -17.70
CA ALA A 222 6.35 7.06 -17.83
C ALA A 222 7.49 8.00 -18.28
N LEU A 223 8.60 8.01 -17.53
CA LEU A 223 9.78 8.86 -17.79
C LEU A 223 10.49 8.48 -19.09
N SER A 224 10.50 7.18 -19.41
CA SER A 224 11.18 6.59 -20.57
C SER A 224 10.59 7.07 -21.91
N LEU A 225 9.31 7.44 -21.93
CA LEU A 225 8.64 8.06 -23.07
C LEU A 225 8.71 9.60 -23.07
N CYS A 226 8.73 10.22 -21.89
CA CYS A 226 8.83 11.67 -21.74
C CYS A 226 9.66 12.03 -20.51
N ARG A 227 10.87 12.58 -20.73
CA ARG A 227 11.85 12.94 -19.69
C ARG A 227 11.45 14.20 -18.93
N HIS A 228 10.38 14.11 -18.14
CA HIS A 228 9.91 15.17 -17.25
C HIS A 228 9.99 14.74 -15.78
N PRO A 229 10.46 15.56 -14.83
CA PRO A 229 10.64 15.13 -13.42
C PRO A 229 9.36 14.67 -12.68
N ARG A 230 8.17 14.96 -13.22
CA ARG A 230 6.89 14.44 -12.70
C ARG A 230 6.57 13.01 -13.16
N ASN A 231 7.29 12.47 -14.12
CA ASN A 231 7.10 11.13 -14.65
C ASN A 231 7.94 10.13 -13.86
N LEU A 232 7.45 8.90 -13.74
CA LEU A 232 8.07 7.82 -13.01
C LEU A 232 9.00 7.02 -13.92
N ASP A 233 10.20 6.69 -13.44
CA ASP A 233 11.08 5.75 -14.12
C ASP A 233 10.55 4.30 -14.08
N ASP A 234 11.13 3.43 -14.90
CA ASP A 234 10.67 2.04 -15.03
C ASP A 234 10.76 1.24 -13.72
N GLU A 235 11.74 1.52 -12.85
CA GLU A 235 11.85 0.84 -11.55
C GLU A 235 10.85 1.38 -10.53
N GLN A 236 10.54 2.68 -10.58
CA GLN A 236 9.42 3.26 -9.85
C GLN A 236 8.09 2.63 -10.30
N LEU A 237 7.82 2.53 -11.60
CA LEU A 237 6.62 1.89 -12.14
C LEU A 237 6.49 0.43 -11.65
N LYS A 238 7.55 -0.38 -11.82
CA LYS A 238 7.57 -1.78 -11.34
C LYS A 238 7.41 -1.88 -9.82
N ALA A 239 8.03 -0.99 -9.04
CA ALA A 239 7.92 -1.03 -7.58
C ALA A 239 6.54 -0.63 -7.06
N LEU A 240 5.89 0.33 -7.72
CA LEU A 240 4.50 0.71 -7.41
C LEU A 240 3.55 -0.44 -7.74
N ALA A 241 3.70 -1.09 -8.90
CA ALA A 241 2.95 -2.27 -9.27
C ALA A 241 3.12 -3.41 -8.24
N ARG A 242 4.37 -3.72 -7.84
CA ARG A 242 4.67 -4.69 -6.77
C ARG A 242 4.03 -4.37 -5.42
N SER A 243 3.69 -3.11 -5.14
CA SER A 243 2.92 -2.74 -3.93
C SER A 243 1.43 -3.11 -3.99
N GLY A 244 0.94 -3.58 -5.14
CA GLY A 244 -0.48 -3.79 -5.42
C GLY A 244 -1.23 -2.49 -5.74
N GLY A 245 -0.51 -1.45 -6.17
CA GLY A 245 -1.03 -0.12 -6.48
C GLY A 245 -1.50 0.07 -7.92
N VAL A 246 -1.84 1.31 -8.29
CA VAL A 246 -2.19 1.72 -9.66
C VAL A 246 -1.55 3.05 -10.05
N ILE A 247 -1.28 3.21 -11.36
CA ILE A 247 -0.79 4.44 -11.99
C ILE A 247 -1.90 5.05 -12.85
N GLY A 248 -2.45 6.17 -12.40
CA GLY A 248 -3.34 7.03 -13.19
C GLY A 248 -2.56 7.80 -14.24
N VAL A 249 -2.87 7.57 -15.52
CA VAL A 249 -2.20 8.24 -16.65
C VAL A 249 -2.68 9.69 -16.75
N ASN A 250 -1.74 10.62 -16.75
CA ASN A 250 -1.94 12.08 -16.70
C ASN A 250 -2.01 12.68 -18.10
N PHE A 251 -2.99 13.55 -18.36
CA PHE A 251 -3.27 14.06 -19.72
C PHE A 251 -2.52 15.37 -20.06
N PHE A 252 -1.70 15.92 -19.17
CA PHE A 252 -0.95 17.14 -19.45
C PHE A 252 0.09 16.91 -20.56
N SER A 253 -0.08 17.58 -21.70
CA SER A 253 0.77 17.47 -22.89
C SER A 253 2.28 17.55 -22.59
N ARG A 254 2.70 18.40 -21.64
CA ARG A 254 4.12 18.51 -21.26
C ARG A 254 4.67 17.29 -20.55
N TYR A 255 3.83 16.44 -19.98
CA TYR A 255 4.20 15.16 -19.36
C TYR A 255 4.01 13.97 -20.32
N LEU A 256 3.38 14.18 -21.49
CA LEU A 256 3.14 13.19 -22.53
C LEU A 256 4.18 13.26 -23.68
N THR A 257 4.57 14.48 -24.09
CA THR A 257 5.48 14.71 -25.22
C THR A 257 6.64 15.66 -24.90
N GLY A 258 6.69 16.22 -23.69
CA GLY A 258 7.60 17.31 -23.32
C GLY A 258 7.20 18.67 -23.90
N SER A 259 6.27 18.70 -24.86
CA SER A 259 5.84 19.90 -25.60
C SER A 259 4.44 20.37 -25.18
N ARG A 260 3.94 21.42 -25.83
CA ARG A 260 2.55 21.90 -25.66
C ARG A 260 1.55 21.14 -26.54
N HIS A 261 2.03 20.29 -27.45
CA HIS A 261 1.22 19.54 -28.40
C HIS A 261 1.33 18.04 -28.06
N ALA A 262 0.21 17.48 -27.63
CA ALA A 262 -0.01 16.04 -27.51
C ALA A 262 -1.41 15.74 -28.03
N SER A 263 -1.71 14.46 -28.21
CA SER A 263 -2.96 13.90 -28.72
C SER A 263 -3.47 12.78 -27.80
N ILE A 264 -4.68 12.30 -28.05
CA ILE A 264 -5.23 11.09 -27.42
C ILE A 264 -4.28 9.90 -27.65
N ALA A 265 -3.63 9.81 -28.81
CA ALA A 265 -2.65 8.75 -29.09
C ALA A 265 -1.43 8.78 -28.17
N ASP A 266 -1.05 9.94 -27.62
CA ASP A 266 0.02 10.04 -26.63
C ASP A 266 -0.41 9.48 -25.26
N ILE A 267 -1.66 9.70 -24.85
CA ILE A 267 -2.24 9.05 -23.64
C ILE A 267 -2.22 7.53 -23.83
N VAL A 268 -2.69 7.05 -24.99
CA VAL A 268 -2.69 5.61 -25.34
C VAL A 268 -1.27 5.05 -25.31
N ARG A 269 -0.28 5.74 -25.89
CA ARG A 269 1.14 5.32 -25.85
C ARG A 269 1.65 5.16 -24.42
N HIS A 270 1.37 6.12 -23.54
CA HIS A 270 1.81 6.05 -22.14
C HIS A 270 1.12 4.93 -21.36
N ALA A 271 -0.20 4.78 -21.49
CA ALA A 271 -0.95 3.71 -20.86
C ALA A 271 -0.46 2.32 -21.31
N ARG A 272 -0.25 2.13 -22.62
CA ARG A 272 0.31 0.89 -23.18
C ARG A 272 1.71 0.60 -22.67
N TYR A 273 2.64 1.55 -22.73
CA TYR A 273 4.01 1.35 -22.24
C TYR A 273 4.04 0.90 -20.77
N ILE A 274 3.21 1.53 -19.91
CA ILE A 274 3.10 1.13 -18.51
C ILE A 274 2.50 -0.28 -18.41
N ALA A 275 1.45 -0.59 -19.17
CA ALA A 275 0.83 -1.92 -19.17
C ALA A 275 1.75 -3.03 -19.70
N ASP A 276 2.59 -2.75 -20.70
CA ASP A 276 3.56 -3.68 -21.27
C ASP A 276 4.71 -3.95 -20.27
N LEU A 277 5.04 -2.95 -19.43
CA LEU A 277 6.08 -3.04 -18.40
C LEU A 277 5.62 -3.73 -17.11
N VAL A 278 4.39 -3.48 -16.66
CA VAL A 278 3.90 -3.92 -15.33
C VAL A 278 2.56 -4.64 -15.31
N GLY A 279 1.88 -4.78 -16.45
CA GLY A 279 0.57 -5.42 -16.56
C GLY A 279 -0.61 -4.42 -16.53
N TRP A 280 -1.65 -4.73 -17.31
CA TRP A 280 -2.87 -3.90 -17.41
C TRP A 280 -3.63 -3.76 -16.09
N GLU A 281 -3.41 -4.63 -15.10
CA GLU A 281 -3.97 -4.55 -13.75
C GLU A 281 -3.41 -3.42 -12.87
N HIS A 282 -2.39 -2.71 -13.35
CA HIS A 282 -1.75 -1.60 -12.65
C HIS A 282 -1.96 -0.23 -13.31
N VAL A 283 -2.65 -0.14 -14.45
CA VAL A 283 -2.97 1.12 -15.14
C VAL A 283 -4.33 1.65 -14.69
N ALA A 284 -4.50 2.97 -14.62
CA ALA A 284 -5.76 3.65 -14.30
C ALA A 284 -5.91 4.98 -15.09
N LEU A 285 -7.09 5.61 -15.01
CA LEU A 285 -7.31 6.99 -15.43
C LEU A 285 -6.91 7.97 -14.32
N GLY A 286 -6.18 9.03 -14.66
CA GLY A 286 -5.69 10.05 -13.73
C GLY A 286 -5.56 11.41 -14.40
N SER A 287 -6.69 11.90 -14.91
CA SER A 287 -6.76 12.86 -16.02
C SER A 287 -6.09 14.21 -15.79
N ASP A 288 -6.07 14.72 -14.55
CA ASP A 288 -5.53 16.05 -14.19
C ASP A 288 -6.34 17.22 -14.82
N LEU A 289 -7.60 16.94 -15.18
CA LEU A 289 -8.54 17.90 -15.75
C LEU A 289 -8.90 19.01 -14.74
N ASP A 290 -9.30 20.17 -15.25
CA ASP A 290 -9.43 21.43 -14.48
C ASP A 290 -8.14 21.92 -13.78
N GLY A 291 -7.03 21.16 -13.77
CA GLY A 291 -5.74 21.47 -13.11
C GLY A 291 -4.92 22.59 -13.75
N SER A 292 -5.52 23.37 -14.64
CA SER A 292 -4.84 24.35 -15.51
C SER A 292 -3.77 23.72 -16.43
N ILE A 293 -3.91 22.42 -16.71
CA ILE A 293 -3.05 21.68 -17.64
C ILE A 293 -3.24 22.14 -19.09
N ILE A 294 -2.21 21.95 -19.91
CA ILE A 294 -2.35 22.00 -21.37
C ILE A 294 -2.78 20.60 -21.81
N LYS A 295 -4.07 20.42 -22.08
CA LYS A 295 -4.64 19.14 -22.55
C LYS A 295 -4.11 18.73 -23.93
N PRO A 296 -4.33 17.48 -24.35
CA PRO A 296 -4.13 17.06 -25.73
C PRO A 296 -5.07 17.86 -26.67
N VAL A 297 -4.63 18.12 -27.90
CA VAL A 297 -5.33 19.03 -28.84
C VAL A 297 -6.72 18.52 -29.25
N ASP A 298 -6.91 17.21 -29.17
CA ASP A 298 -8.10 16.45 -29.54
C ASP A 298 -8.95 16.02 -28.33
N PHE A 299 -8.54 16.31 -27.09
CA PHE A 299 -9.27 15.97 -25.85
C PHE A 299 -9.63 17.25 -25.07
N ARG A 300 -10.88 17.72 -25.22
CA ARG A 300 -11.29 19.05 -24.72
C ARG A 300 -11.85 19.01 -23.31
N SER A 301 -12.50 17.92 -22.91
CA SER A 301 -13.19 17.75 -21.62
C SER A 301 -13.41 16.27 -21.36
N ILE A 302 -13.91 15.88 -20.18
CA ILE A 302 -14.24 14.46 -19.92
C ILE A 302 -15.25 13.90 -20.95
N ALA A 303 -16.05 14.75 -21.61
CA ALA A 303 -16.99 14.32 -22.65
C ALA A 303 -16.32 13.66 -23.87
N ASP A 304 -15.02 13.86 -24.09
CA ASP A 304 -14.26 13.19 -25.15
C ASP A 304 -13.75 11.79 -24.73
N LEU A 305 -14.11 11.27 -23.53
CA LEU A 305 -13.71 9.94 -23.06
C LEU A 305 -14.09 8.79 -24.02
N PRO A 306 -15.26 8.76 -24.69
CA PRO A 306 -15.56 7.72 -25.69
C PRO A 306 -14.55 7.70 -26.85
N ARG A 307 -13.96 8.85 -27.22
CA ARG A 307 -12.92 8.95 -28.25
C ARG A 307 -11.56 8.41 -27.75
N LEU A 308 -11.27 8.55 -26.45
CA LEU A 308 -10.14 7.87 -25.81
C LEU A 308 -10.33 6.35 -25.81
N THR A 309 -11.55 5.86 -25.48
CA THR A 309 -11.90 4.43 -25.57
C THR A 309 -11.73 3.90 -26.98
N GLU A 310 -12.24 4.62 -27.98
CA GLU A 310 -12.09 4.27 -29.39
C GLU A 310 -10.62 4.16 -29.79
N ALA A 311 -9.78 5.16 -29.47
CA ALA A 311 -8.35 5.14 -29.77
C ALA A 311 -7.62 3.96 -29.09
N PHE A 312 -8.01 3.60 -27.87
CA PHE A 312 -7.48 2.41 -27.21
C PHE A 312 -7.84 1.12 -27.96
N LEU A 313 -9.12 0.94 -28.32
CA LEU A 313 -9.61 -0.22 -29.07
C LEU A 313 -8.92 -0.32 -30.45
N GLN A 314 -8.82 0.80 -31.17
CA GLN A 314 -8.11 0.88 -32.46
C GLN A 314 -6.61 0.55 -32.34
N SER A 315 -5.98 0.84 -31.20
CA SER A 315 -4.60 0.41 -30.93
C SER A 315 -4.46 -1.09 -30.58
N GLY A 316 -5.56 -1.85 -30.55
CA GLY A 316 -5.57 -3.27 -30.20
C GLY A 316 -5.61 -3.56 -28.69
N VAL A 317 -5.99 -2.59 -27.85
CA VAL A 317 -6.30 -2.88 -26.43
C VAL A 317 -7.69 -3.50 -26.35
N SER A 318 -7.81 -4.65 -25.70
CA SER A 318 -9.09 -5.35 -25.57
C SER A 318 -10.05 -4.65 -24.59
N ALA A 319 -11.35 -4.85 -24.80
CA ALA A 319 -12.40 -4.42 -23.85
C ALA A 319 -12.16 -4.91 -22.41
N ALA A 320 -11.54 -6.08 -22.23
CA ALA A 320 -11.20 -6.63 -20.91
C ALA A 320 -10.05 -5.84 -20.23
N GLN A 321 -9.03 -5.44 -20.99
CA GLN A 321 -7.94 -4.57 -20.50
C GLN A 321 -8.45 -3.16 -20.19
N LEU A 322 -9.41 -2.63 -20.97
CA LEU A 322 -10.03 -1.34 -20.68
C LEU A 322 -10.90 -1.37 -19.42
N ARG A 323 -11.69 -2.43 -19.19
CA ARG A 323 -12.45 -2.60 -17.93
C ARG A 323 -11.55 -2.67 -16.69
N LYS A 324 -10.35 -3.26 -16.83
CA LYS A 324 -9.29 -3.17 -15.80
C LYS A 324 -8.92 -1.71 -15.52
N MET A 325 -8.45 -1.01 -16.56
CA MET A 325 -7.97 0.38 -16.48
C MET A 325 -9.04 1.37 -15.99
N TYR A 326 -10.28 1.23 -16.43
CA TYR A 326 -11.33 2.21 -16.16
C TYR A 326 -11.86 2.16 -14.73
N GLY A 327 -11.75 1.03 -14.01
CA GLY A 327 -12.19 1.03 -12.62
C GLY A 327 -11.83 -0.20 -11.80
N ALA A 328 -11.80 -1.39 -12.40
CA ALA A 328 -11.61 -2.62 -11.63
C ALA A 328 -10.25 -2.67 -10.89
N ASN A 329 -9.19 -2.10 -11.47
CA ASN A 329 -7.87 -2.01 -10.85
C ASN A 329 -7.85 -1.09 -9.62
N LEU A 330 -8.53 0.06 -9.72
CA LEU A 330 -8.64 1.00 -8.61
C LEU A 330 -9.50 0.40 -7.50
N LEU A 331 -10.64 -0.22 -7.82
CA LEU A 331 -11.44 -0.92 -6.82
C LEU A 331 -10.64 -2.03 -6.12
N ALA A 332 -9.88 -2.85 -6.86
CA ALA A 332 -9.01 -3.87 -6.27
C ALA A 332 -7.95 -3.26 -5.33
N THR A 333 -7.38 -2.12 -5.70
CA THR A 333 -6.39 -1.38 -4.90
C THR A 333 -7.02 -0.77 -3.65
N MET A 334 -8.21 -0.18 -3.77
CA MET A 334 -8.98 0.34 -2.65
C MET A 334 -9.40 -0.78 -1.70
N ARG A 335 -9.88 -1.95 -2.17
CA ARG A 335 -10.19 -3.11 -1.31
C ARG A 335 -8.96 -3.57 -0.51
N ARG A 336 -7.77 -3.59 -1.13
CA ARG A 336 -6.49 -3.88 -0.46
C ARG A 336 -6.11 -2.82 0.58
N SER A 337 -6.42 -1.55 0.33
CA SER A 337 -6.27 -0.45 1.30
C SER A 337 -7.25 -0.58 2.48
N GLU A 338 -8.54 -0.75 2.18
CA GLU A 338 -9.69 -0.83 3.10
C GLU A 338 -9.68 -2.03 4.03
N ALA A 339 -9.18 -3.18 3.55
CA ALA A 339 -8.98 -4.36 4.40
C ALA A 339 -8.29 -3.97 5.71
N PRO A 340 -8.49 -4.67 6.83
CA PRO A 340 -7.63 -4.49 7.99
C PRO A 340 -6.15 -4.62 7.58
N PRO A 341 -5.19 -4.03 8.32
CA PRO A 341 -3.80 -4.42 8.16
C PRO A 341 -3.75 -5.94 8.24
N SER A 342 -3.25 -6.59 7.20
CA SER A 342 -3.04 -8.03 7.27
C SER A 342 -2.19 -8.27 8.52
N ALA A 343 -2.64 -9.20 9.38
CA ALA A 343 -1.74 -9.76 10.37
C ALA A 343 -0.46 -10.17 9.61
N PRO A 344 0.75 -9.80 10.09
CA PRO A 344 1.99 -10.20 9.43
C PRO A 344 1.88 -11.70 9.22
N ARG A 345 1.93 -12.11 7.94
CA ARG A 345 1.44 -13.41 7.42
C ARG A 345 1.53 -14.47 8.52
N ALA A 346 0.39 -14.79 9.15
CA ALA A 346 0.39 -15.85 10.14
C ALA A 346 0.92 -17.09 9.40
N MET A 347 2.06 -17.60 9.86
CA MET A 347 2.65 -18.79 9.26
C MET A 347 1.58 -19.86 9.37
N VAL A 348 1.12 -20.40 8.24
CA VAL A 348 0.18 -21.51 8.26
C VAL A 348 0.90 -22.63 9.01
N PRO A 349 0.40 -23.10 10.17
CA PRO A 349 1.08 -24.17 10.89
C PRO A 349 1.04 -25.41 9.99
N LEU A 350 2.21 -25.95 9.69
CA LEU A 350 2.33 -27.17 8.91
C LEU A 350 1.75 -28.33 9.75
N ALA A 351 0.56 -28.80 9.40
CA ALA A 351 -0.10 -29.87 10.13
C ALA A 351 0.55 -31.22 9.80
N ILE A 352 1.63 -31.57 10.50
CA ILE A 352 2.28 -32.88 10.36
C ILE A 352 1.45 -33.93 11.12
N THR A 353 0.70 -34.76 10.38
CA THR A 353 -0.01 -35.92 10.96
C THR A 353 0.96 -37.08 11.19
N LEU A 354 1.45 -37.24 12.42
CA LEU A 354 2.30 -38.36 12.80
C LEU A 354 1.46 -39.65 12.97
N ARG A 355 1.58 -40.60 12.04
CA ARG A 355 1.16 -41.99 12.26
C ARG A 355 2.21 -42.70 13.09
N ALA A 356 1.80 -43.28 14.23
CA ALA A 356 2.68 -44.11 15.04
C ALA A 356 3.04 -45.41 14.29
N THR A 357 4.34 -45.67 14.12
CA THR A 357 4.86 -46.93 13.57
C THR A 357 5.26 -47.91 14.68
N PRO A 358 5.26 -49.25 14.46
CA PRO A 358 5.27 -50.25 15.54
C PRO A 358 6.58 -50.42 16.35
N LYS A 359 7.52 -49.47 16.26
CA LYS A 359 8.86 -49.55 16.88
C LYS A 359 9.19 -48.37 17.81
N ALA A 360 8.17 -47.75 18.42
CA ALA A 360 8.38 -46.84 19.54
C ALA A 360 8.76 -47.64 20.81
N PRO A 361 9.77 -47.24 21.60
CA PRO A 361 10.20 -47.97 22.78
C PRO A 361 9.13 -47.98 23.88
N ARG A 362 9.09 -49.07 24.68
CA ARG A 362 8.05 -49.42 25.67
C ARG A 362 7.71 -48.36 26.73
N CYS A 363 8.49 -47.28 26.85
CA CYS A 363 8.22 -46.19 27.79
C CYS A 363 6.95 -45.38 27.45
N LEU A 364 6.47 -45.41 26.19
CA LEU A 364 5.24 -44.71 25.80
C LEU A 364 3.95 -45.49 26.15
N ALA A 365 4.03 -46.82 26.24
CA ALA A 365 2.85 -47.68 26.34
C ALA A 365 2.30 -47.83 27.77
N SER A 366 3.11 -47.60 28.81
CA SER A 366 2.70 -47.79 30.22
C SER A 366 2.34 -46.50 30.97
N MET A 367 2.42 -45.33 30.33
CA MET A 367 2.13 -44.04 30.99
C MET A 367 0.70 -43.51 30.74
N ILE A 368 -0.04 -44.09 29.80
CA ILE A 368 -1.43 -43.70 29.49
C ILE A 368 -2.41 -44.15 30.59
N ASP A 369 -2.11 -45.24 31.30
CA ASP A 369 -3.09 -46.00 32.09
C ASP A 369 -3.21 -45.60 33.57
N ARG A 370 -2.38 -44.66 34.08
CA ARG A 370 -2.34 -44.32 35.53
C ARG A 370 -2.29 -42.84 35.90
N ASN A 371 -2.57 -41.93 34.96
CA ASN A 371 -2.80 -40.50 35.21
C ASN A 371 -1.74 -39.80 36.11
N ARG A 372 -0.47 -40.23 36.02
CA ARG A 372 0.68 -39.64 36.71
C ARG A 372 1.79 -39.38 35.69
N LEU A 373 2.02 -38.11 35.37
CA LEU A 373 3.08 -37.67 34.47
C LEU A 373 4.13 -36.86 35.24
N THR A 374 5.26 -37.50 35.52
CA THR A 374 6.53 -36.82 35.84
C THR A 374 7.44 -36.82 34.61
N SER A 375 8.33 -35.83 34.52
CA SER A 375 9.13 -35.59 33.32
C SER A 375 10.12 -36.70 33.01
N CYS A 376 10.01 -37.31 31.82
CA CYS A 376 11.04 -38.18 31.24
C CYS A 376 11.87 -37.41 30.22
N ALA A 377 13.19 -37.62 30.23
CA ALA A 377 14.12 -37.14 29.21
C ALA A 377 15.02 -38.31 28.80
N VAL A 378 15.03 -38.66 27.51
CA VAL A 378 15.84 -39.76 26.96
C VAL A 378 16.67 -39.23 25.79
N PRO A 379 18.01 -39.30 25.85
CA PRO A 379 18.87 -39.10 24.69
C PRO A 379 19.19 -40.43 24.02
N LEU A 380 19.25 -40.48 22.68
CA LEU A 380 19.80 -41.62 21.96
C LEU A 380 20.27 -41.25 20.53
N PRO A 381 21.59 -41.18 20.29
CA PRO A 381 22.17 -41.18 18.96
C PRO A 381 22.70 -42.58 18.61
N SER A 382 21.95 -43.36 17.84
CA SER A 382 22.47 -44.55 17.11
C SER A 382 21.40 -45.23 16.26
N LEU A 383 21.15 -44.69 15.06
CA LEU A 383 20.59 -45.44 13.92
C LEU A 383 20.94 -44.70 12.62
N LEU A 384 22.24 -44.72 12.33
CA LEU A 384 22.92 -44.69 11.03
C LEU A 384 22.31 -43.89 9.86
N GLY A 385 23.12 -42.98 9.30
CA GLY A 385 23.02 -42.54 7.91
C GLY A 385 22.23 -41.25 7.69
N SER A 386 22.94 -40.21 7.20
CA SER A 386 22.45 -38.92 6.69
C SER A 386 20.98 -38.90 6.23
N PRO A 387 20.14 -37.98 6.77
CA PRO A 387 19.89 -36.75 6.01
C PRO A 387 19.57 -35.48 6.85
N SER A 388 19.83 -34.29 6.30
CA SER A 388 19.46 -33.01 6.93
C SER A 388 18.34 -32.26 6.20
N ARG A 389 17.08 -32.62 6.46
CA ARG A 389 15.90 -31.75 6.34
C ARG A 389 14.95 -31.97 7.52
N ALA A 390 14.21 -30.92 7.89
CA ALA A 390 13.56 -30.69 9.18
C ALA A 390 12.41 -31.64 9.58
N ALA A 391 12.03 -31.59 10.87
CA ALA A 391 10.72 -31.99 11.39
C ALA A 391 10.39 -31.20 12.69
N ASP A 392 9.16 -30.65 12.76
CA ASP A 392 8.65 -29.84 13.89
C ASP A 392 7.95 -30.67 14.99
N LEU A 393 7.71 -30.09 16.17
CA LEU A 393 6.83 -30.68 17.20
C LEU A 393 6.01 -29.62 17.98
N VAL A 394 4.71 -29.87 18.16
CA VAL A 394 3.77 -29.08 19.00
C VAL A 394 2.82 -30.03 19.74
N LEU A 395 2.46 -29.75 21.01
CA LEU A 395 1.33 -30.39 21.72
C LEU A 395 0.69 -29.44 22.75
N ALA A 396 -0.55 -29.74 23.18
CA ALA A 396 -1.53 -28.76 23.69
C ALA A 396 -1.94 -28.90 25.19
N LEU A 397 -2.74 -27.94 25.67
CA LEU A 397 -3.31 -27.78 27.03
C LEU A 397 -4.79 -28.27 27.10
N PRO A 398 -5.35 -28.62 28.28
CA PRO A 398 -5.96 -27.63 29.21
C PRO A 398 -5.70 -28.00 30.70
N SER A 399 -6.36 -27.52 31.78
CA SER A 399 -7.50 -26.60 31.98
C SER A 399 -7.47 -25.88 33.35
N ARG A 400 -7.82 -24.57 33.39
CA ARG A 400 -8.09 -23.73 34.60
C ARG A 400 -6.92 -23.58 35.63
N PRO A 401 -6.89 -22.54 36.48
CA PRO A 401 -6.29 -21.28 36.04
C PRO A 401 -5.28 -20.72 37.05
N THR A 402 -4.12 -21.36 37.21
CA THR A 402 -3.06 -20.84 38.10
C THR A 402 -1.65 -21.12 37.58
N GLN A 403 -0.88 -20.04 37.41
CA GLN A 403 0.57 -19.97 37.23
C GLN A 403 1.14 -20.35 35.83
N LEU A 404 2.24 -19.68 35.48
CA LEU A 404 2.83 -19.55 34.14
C LEU A 404 4.22 -20.20 34.01
N GLY A 405 4.54 -20.61 32.78
CA GLY A 405 5.85 -21.00 32.25
C GLY A 405 5.64 -21.82 30.97
N LEU A 406 6.35 -21.66 29.85
CA LEU A 406 7.60 -20.96 29.54
C LEU A 406 7.51 -20.45 28.07
N LEU A 407 8.25 -19.41 27.69
CA LEU A 407 8.41 -19.03 26.27
C LEU A 407 9.68 -19.68 25.69
N ALA A 408 9.57 -20.34 24.54
CA ALA A 408 10.70 -20.80 23.74
C ALA A 408 10.74 -20.04 22.40
N VAL A 409 11.94 -19.74 21.93
CA VAL A 409 12.23 -19.19 20.60
C VAL A 409 13.20 -20.16 19.93
N GLU A 410 12.83 -20.69 18.78
CA GLU A 410 13.72 -21.54 17.99
C GLU A 410 14.48 -20.71 16.96
N LEU A 411 15.78 -20.61 17.18
CA LEU A 411 16.78 -20.25 16.18
C LEU A 411 17.92 -21.25 16.39
N ASP A 412 18.04 -22.16 15.43
CA ASP A 412 19.01 -23.27 15.30
C ASP A 412 19.78 -23.68 16.57
N ARG A 413 19.27 -24.72 17.25
CA ARG A 413 19.91 -25.50 18.34
C ARG A 413 20.62 -24.70 19.46
N HIS A 414 19.93 -24.37 20.56
CA HIS A 414 20.56 -24.21 21.90
C HIS A 414 19.59 -24.44 23.07
N ARG A 415 20.08 -24.90 24.23
CA ARG A 415 19.29 -25.13 25.46
C ARG A 415 19.33 -23.93 26.42
N TYR A 416 18.21 -23.66 27.10
CA TYR A 416 18.11 -22.64 28.15
C TYR A 416 17.67 -23.25 29.49
N ARG A 417 18.07 -22.62 30.62
CA ARG A 417 17.69 -23.05 31.98
C ARG A 417 17.19 -21.84 32.77
N VAL A 418 15.91 -21.84 33.13
CA VAL A 418 15.29 -20.77 33.94
C VAL A 418 15.26 -21.16 35.41
N ARG A 419 15.78 -20.30 36.29
CA ARG A 419 15.65 -20.44 37.75
C ARG A 419 14.45 -19.64 38.23
N ARG A 420 13.54 -20.29 38.98
CA ARG A 420 12.36 -19.67 39.59
C ARG A 420 12.63 -19.43 41.07
N GLU A 421 12.65 -18.16 41.47
CA GLU A 421 12.56 -17.74 42.87
C GLU A 421 11.35 -16.82 43.01
N GLN A 422 10.40 -17.21 43.87
CA GLN A 422 9.26 -16.42 44.38
C GLN A 422 8.51 -15.51 43.36
N ASN A 423 7.60 -16.11 42.58
CA ASN A 423 6.46 -15.49 41.85
C ASN A 423 6.66 -14.19 41.01
N ARG A 424 7.88 -13.68 40.84
CA ARG A 424 8.23 -12.57 39.93
C ARG A 424 9.56 -12.87 39.25
N VAL A 425 9.56 -12.95 37.91
CA VAL A 425 10.80 -13.03 37.14
C VAL A 425 11.51 -11.67 37.21
N LYS A 426 12.48 -11.53 38.13
CA LYS A 426 13.25 -10.29 38.31
C LYS A 426 14.33 -10.11 37.25
N SER A 427 14.82 -11.19 36.66
CA SER A 427 15.87 -11.16 35.63
C SER A 427 15.83 -12.36 34.69
N VAL A 428 16.27 -12.17 33.45
CA VAL A 428 16.51 -13.23 32.45
C VAL A 428 18.01 -13.37 32.24
N HIS A 429 18.51 -14.61 32.15
CA HIS A 429 19.88 -14.89 31.74
C HIS A 429 19.89 -15.30 30.28
N VAL A 430 20.69 -14.62 29.46
CA VAL A 430 20.92 -14.93 28.05
C VAL A 430 22.36 -15.38 27.91
N ALA A 431 22.60 -16.51 27.26
CA ALA A 431 23.94 -17.00 26.95
C ALA A 431 23.99 -17.46 25.50
N LEU A 432 25.13 -17.23 24.84
CA LEU A 432 25.38 -17.63 23.46
C LEU A 432 26.60 -18.55 23.43
N PHE A 433 26.53 -19.56 22.58
CA PHE A 433 27.54 -20.62 22.46
C PHE A 433 27.93 -20.77 20.99
N SER A 434 29.21 -21.04 20.75
CA SER A 434 29.77 -21.39 19.44
C SER A 434 30.35 -22.80 19.58
N GLY A 435 29.70 -23.77 18.94
CA GLY A 435 29.82 -25.18 19.35
C GLY A 435 29.46 -25.33 20.83
N ASP A 436 30.23 -26.14 21.56
CA ASP A 436 30.06 -26.33 23.01
C ASP A 436 30.65 -25.19 23.85
N ARG A 437 31.37 -24.24 23.23
CA ARG A 437 32.06 -23.15 23.94
C ARG A 437 31.13 -21.97 24.15
N ARG A 438 30.85 -21.61 25.41
CA ARG A 438 30.12 -20.39 25.76
C ARG A 438 30.94 -19.16 25.36
N VAL A 439 30.45 -18.39 24.39
CA VAL A 439 31.12 -17.17 23.87
C VAL A 439 30.55 -15.89 24.46
N TYR A 440 29.34 -15.91 25.00
CA TYR A 440 28.73 -14.75 25.66
C TYR A 440 27.75 -15.16 26.76
N GLN A 441 27.63 -14.34 27.80
CA GLN A 441 26.56 -14.45 28.79
C GLN A 441 26.23 -13.07 29.38
N THR A 442 24.95 -12.77 29.55
CA THR A 442 24.47 -11.56 30.22
C THR A 442 23.26 -11.85 31.10
N ARG A 443 22.94 -10.90 31.99
CA ARG A 443 21.79 -10.92 32.88
C ARG A 443 20.99 -9.63 32.66
N TRP A 444 19.78 -9.76 32.15
CA TRP A 444 18.84 -8.66 31.94
C TRP A 444 17.91 -8.53 33.14
N ASN A 445 17.91 -7.38 33.80
CA ASN A 445 17.06 -7.10 34.96
C ASN A 445 15.74 -6.47 34.48
N LEU A 446 14.62 -7.16 34.67
CA LEU A 446 13.29 -6.79 34.13
C LEU A 446 12.61 -5.69 34.97
N ARG A 447 13.31 -4.58 35.24
CA ARG A 447 12.78 -3.47 36.06
C ARG A 447 11.80 -2.58 35.28
N ASP A 448 12.07 -2.31 34.00
CA ASP A 448 11.24 -1.46 33.11
C ASP A 448 10.70 -2.21 31.90
N SER A 449 9.51 -1.82 31.43
CA SER A 449 8.75 -2.51 30.38
C SER A 449 9.34 -2.40 28.96
N ARG A 450 10.37 -1.56 28.76
CA ARG A 450 11.17 -1.51 27.52
C ARG A 450 12.63 -1.27 27.85
N GLN A 451 13.48 -2.27 27.64
CA GLN A 451 14.92 -2.11 27.62
C GLN A 451 15.46 -2.60 26.27
N MET A 452 16.05 -1.70 25.48
CA MET A 452 16.91 -2.08 24.38
C MET A 452 18.35 -2.09 24.86
N GLN A 453 19.08 -3.17 24.59
CA GLN A 453 20.53 -3.21 24.70
C GLN A 453 21.13 -3.59 23.35
N LEU A 454 21.99 -2.71 22.82
CA LEU A 454 22.85 -3.06 21.70
C LEU A 454 23.98 -3.94 22.24
N LEU A 455 24.22 -5.10 21.63
CA LEU A 455 25.30 -6.00 22.01
C LEU A 455 26.36 -6.06 20.91
N SER A 456 27.61 -5.82 21.30
CA SER A 456 28.77 -6.12 20.46
C SER A 456 29.36 -7.45 20.91
N ILE A 457 29.30 -8.46 20.04
CA ILE A 457 29.82 -9.81 20.33
C ILE A 457 31.10 -10.00 19.51
N PRO A 458 32.25 -10.29 20.15
CA PRO A 458 33.47 -10.62 19.41
C PRO A 458 33.32 -11.98 18.73
N LYS A 459 33.70 -12.08 17.45
CA LYS A 459 33.71 -13.35 16.70
C LYS A 459 34.69 -14.35 17.34
N PRO A 460 34.30 -15.61 17.57
CA PRO A 460 35.27 -16.68 17.76
C PRO A 460 35.95 -16.96 16.41
N ASN A 461 37.28 -16.96 16.40
CA ASN A 461 38.17 -17.01 15.23
C ASN A 461 38.21 -15.71 14.40
N ALA A 462 39.17 -14.86 14.75
CA ALA A 462 39.59 -13.76 13.90
C ALA A 462 40.40 -14.31 12.72
N ASN A 463 39.90 -14.13 11.50
CA ASN A 463 40.75 -13.77 10.38
C ASN A 463 39.98 -12.86 9.40
N ARG A 464 40.55 -11.67 9.19
CA ARG A 464 40.29 -10.63 8.17
C ARG A 464 39.11 -9.67 8.26
N ASP A 465 37.98 -9.94 8.92
CA ASP A 465 36.93 -8.91 9.09
C ASP A 465 36.40 -8.79 10.53
N GLY A 466 36.28 -7.54 11.00
CA GLY A 466 35.96 -7.16 12.38
C GLY A 466 34.61 -7.68 12.93
N PRO A 467 34.29 -7.36 14.19
CA PRO A 467 33.08 -7.84 14.84
C PRO A 467 31.82 -7.35 14.13
N ALA A 468 30.96 -8.28 13.72
CA ALA A 468 29.64 -8.00 13.14
C ALA A 468 28.66 -7.70 14.30
N PRO A 469 28.10 -6.49 14.42
CA PRO A 469 27.20 -6.15 15.53
C PRO A 469 25.88 -6.94 15.46
N LEU A 470 25.54 -7.59 16.58
CA LEU A 470 24.33 -8.39 16.75
C LEU A 470 23.35 -7.64 17.65
N ARG A 471 22.30 -7.07 17.05
CA ARG A 471 21.27 -6.36 17.80
C ARG A 471 20.19 -7.33 18.26
N LEU A 472 20.13 -7.56 19.57
CA LEU A 472 19.02 -8.25 20.22
C LEU A 472 17.99 -7.24 20.71
N GLU A 473 16.71 -7.40 20.36
CA GLU A 473 15.63 -6.59 20.93
C GLU A 473 14.71 -7.46 21.79
N LEU A 474 14.82 -7.27 23.12
CA LEU A 474 13.87 -7.80 24.09
C LEU A 474 12.71 -6.81 24.25
N ARG A 475 11.47 -7.30 24.12
CA ARG A 475 10.26 -6.56 24.48
C ARG A 475 9.55 -7.26 25.62
N ILE A 476 9.30 -6.53 26.70
CA ILE A 476 8.40 -7.00 27.75
C ILE A 476 6.98 -6.66 27.30
N LEU A 477 6.14 -7.68 27.16
CA LEU A 477 4.72 -7.53 26.88
C LEU A 477 3.95 -7.60 28.20
N GLU A 478 3.22 -6.54 28.53
CA GLU A 478 2.25 -6.53 29.62
C GLU A 478 0.87 -6.90 29.06
N LEU A 479 0.40 -8.09 29.42
CA LEU A 479 -0.95 -8.56 29.11
C LEU A 479 -1.86 -8.24 30.29
N TYR A 480 -2.79 -7.33 30.09
CA TYR A 480 -3.77 -6.91 31.08
C TYR A 480 -5.01 -7.82 31.00
N ARG A 481 -5.41 -8.42 32.13
CA ARG A 481 -6.67 -9.16 32.26
C ARG A 481 -7.22 -8.92 33.67
N GLY A 482 -8.17 -7.99 33.77
CA GLY A 482 -8.55 -7.38 35.05
C GLY A 482 -7.53 -6.33 35.52
N GLU A 483 -7.67 -5.87 36.76
CA GLU A 483 -6.95 -4.70 37.31
C GLU A 483 -5.44 -4.87 37.50
N ARG A 484 -4.88 -6.07 37.27
CA ARG A 484 -3.44 -6.34 37.47
C ARG A 484 -2.79 -6.86 36.17
N PRO A 485 -1.74 -6.20 35.64
CA PRO A 485 -1.02 -6.68 34.47
C PRO A 485 -0.21 -7.95 34.78
N THR A 486 -0.24 -8.88 33.84
CA THR A 486 0.69 -10.03 33.81
C THR A 486 1.85 -9.72 32.87
N ARG A 487 3.08 -9.74 33.38
CA ARG A 487 4.31 -9.42 32.63
C ARG A 487 4.89 -10.66 31.96
N PHE A 488 5.14 -10.56 30.66
CA PHE A 488 5.84 -11.56 29.83
C PHE A 488 7.08 -10.92 29.23
N ALA A 489 8.22 -11.63 29.22
CA ALA A 489 9.41 -11.21 28.48
C ALA A 489 9.49 -11.99 27.16
N VAL A 490 9.57 -11.28 26.03
CA VAL A 490 9.62 -11.85 24.68
C VAL A 490 10.86 -11.30 23.98
N ILE A 491 11.71 -12.17 23.44
CA ILE A 491 12.72 -11.73 22.46
C ILE A 491 11.94 -11.56 21.16
N SER A 492 11.71 -10.32 20.75
CA SER A 492 10.87 -10.02 19.58
C SER A 492 11.65 -10.01 18.28
N GLU A 493 12.96 -9.79 18.35
CA GLU A 493 13.82 -9.72 17.16
C GLU A 493 15.29 -10.03 17.51
N ILE A 494 15.95 -10.78 16.63
CA ILE A 494 17.41 -10.98 16.61
C ILE A 494 17.86 -10.53 15.22
N VAL A 495 18.63 -9.44 15.14
CA VAL A 495 19.11 -8.90 13.87
C VAL A 495 20.63 -8.90 13.86
N ALA A 496 21.21 -9.74 13.00
CA ALA A 496 22.62 -9.71 12.69
C ALA A 496 22.88 -8.61 11.65
N TYR A 497 23.89 -7.76 11.89
CA TYR A 497 24.40 -6.82 10.91
C TYR A 497 25.85 -7.15 10.57
N GLY A 498 26.07 -7.51 9.32
CA GLY A 498 27.36 -7.75 8.68
C GLY A 498 27.16 -7.82 7.16
N PRO A 499 28.24 -7.77 6.36
CA PRO A 499 28.17 -8.14 4.94
C PRO A 499 27.77 -9.61 4.75
#